data_AF-A0A661TJT0-F1
#
_entry.id   AF-A0A661TJT0-F1
#
_cell.length_a   1.000
_cell.length_b   1.000
_cell.length_c   1.000
_cell.angle_alpha   90.00
_cell.angle_beta   90.00
_cell.angle_gamma   90.00
#
_symmetry.space_group_name_H-M   'P 1'
#
loop_
_entity.id
_entity.type
_entity.pdbx_description
1 polymer ?
#
loop_
_entity_poly.entity_id
_entity_poly.type
_entity_poly.pdbx_seq_one_letter_code
_entity_poly.pdbx_strand_id
1 'polypeptide(L)'
;MKAPPDKIHSVLRKITEDLKNSQLTIEELKVETILIIENSSIDENDKKVMIEKIRRKSPKVELQRYLYNCILKYEGEGVIK
;
A
#
# COMPACT_ATOMS: atom_id res chain seq x y z
N MET A 1 -11.51 13.23 -11.20
CA MET A 1 -12.33 12.62 -10.13
C MET A 1 -11.41 11.75 -9.31
N LYS A 2 -11.32 11.94 -7.99
CA LYS A 2 -10.53 11.06 -7.12
C LYS A 2 -11.20 9.68 -7.10
N ALA A 3 -10.40 8.62 -7.14
CA ALA A 3 -10.90 7.24 -7.09
C ALA A 3 -11.85 7.04 -5.90
N PRO A 4 -12.93 6.24 -6.03
CA PRO A 4 -13.79 5.92 -4.91
C PRO A 4 -12.96 5.28 -3.78
N PRO A 5 -13.02 5.82 -2.54
CA PRO A 5 -12.22 5.35 -1.40
C PRO A 5 -12.32 3.84 -1.13
N ASP A 6 -13.48 3.26 -1.45
CA ASP A 6 -13.85 1.89 -1.07
C ASP A 6 -12.97 0.79 -1.70
N LYS A 7 -12.40 1.01 -2.90
CA LYS A 7 -11.59 -0.02 -3.58
C LYS A 7 -10.14 -0.03 -3.12
N ILE A 8 -9.57 1.13 -2.83
CA ILE A 8 -8.17 1.25 -2.37
C ILE A 8 -8.06 0.68 -0.95
N HIS A 9 -9.07 0.93 -0.11
CA HIS A 9 -9.17 0.40 1.24
C HIS A 9 -9.15 -1.13 1.27
N SER A 10 -10.05 -1.80 0.53
CA SER A 10 -10.11 -3.27 0.52
C SER A 10 -8.79 -3.90 0.05
N VAL A 11 -8.13 -3.25 -0.89
CA VAL A 11 -6.92 -3.75 -1.52
C VAL A 11 -5.70 -3.60 -0.61
N LEU A 12 -5.49 -2.42 -0.03
CA LEU A 12 -4.37 -2.18 0.89
C LEU A 12 -4.60 -2.84 2.26
N ARG A 13 -5.86 -2.97 2.72
CA ARG A 13 -6.21 -3.75 3.91
C ARG A 13 -5.88 -5.22 3.70
N LYS A 14 -6.27 -5.80 2.56
CA LYS A 14 -5.92 -7.18 2.22
C LYS A 14 -4.40 -7.38 2.19
N ILE A 15 -3.64 -6.47 1.54
CA ILE A 15 -2.17 -6.52 1.55
C ILE A 15 -1.62 -6.48 2.98
N THR A 16 -2.18 -5.64 3.86
CA THR A 16 -1.71 -5.50 5.25
C THR A 16 -2.01 -6.74 6.08
N GLU A 17 -3.18 -7.36 5.89
CA GLU A 17 -3.55 -8.62 6.54
C GLU A 17 -2.72 -9.79 6.02
N ASP A 18 -2.53 -9.87 4.70
CA ASP A 18 -1.65 -10.86 4.07
C ASP A 18 -0.22 -10.66 4.57
N LEU A 19 0.30 -9.43 4.63
CA LEU A 19 1.60 -9.10 5.21
C LEU A 19 1.76 -9.53 6.68
N LYS A 20 0.69 -9.48 7.48
CA LYS A 20 0.72 -9.87 8.90
C LYS A 20 0.77 -11.39 9.06
N ASN A 21 0.20 -12.14 8.12
CA ASN A 21 0.06 -13.59 8.18
C ASN A 21 1.02 -14.34 7.24
N SER A 22 1.75 -13.63 6.39
CA SER A 22 2.51 -14.21 5.27
C SER A 22 3.90 -14.69 5.64
N GLN A 23 4.23 -15.91 5.18
CA GLN A 23 5.59 -16.47 5.17
C GLN A 23 6.48 -15.89 4.05
N LEU A 24 5.94 -15.06 3.15
CA LEU A 24 6.65 -14.51 1.99
C LEU A 24 7.85 -13.65 2.39
N THR A 25 8.90 -13.66 1.58
CA THR A 25 10.03 -12.74 1.71
C THR A 25 9.61 -11.30 1.46
N ILE A 26 10.43 -10.33 1.88
CA ILE A 26 10.12 -8.91 1.66
C ILE A 26 10.05 -8.54 0.17
N GLU A 27 10.84 -9.18 -0.68
CA GLU A 27 10.85 -8.91 -2.12
C GLU A 27 9.58 -9.42 -2.80
N GLU A 28 9.11 -10.62 -2.44
CA GLU A 28 7.81 -11.14 -2.92
C GLU A 28 6.66 -10.21 -2.53
N LEU A 29 6.69 -9.72 -1.28
CA LEU A 29 5.68 -8.77 -0.79
C LEU A 29 5.70 -7.44 -1.55
N LYS A 30 6.88 -6.93 -1.91
CA LYS A 30 6.99 -5.72 -2.75
C LYS A 30 6.38 -5.96 -4.12
N VAL A 31 6.71 -7.08 -4.76
CA VAL A 31 6.19 -7.44 -6.09
C VAL A 31 4.67 -7.50 -6.07
N GLU A 32 4.10 -8.23 -5.12
CA GLU A 32 2.65 -8.36 -4.98
C GLU A 32 1.97 -7.02 -4.71
N THR A 33 2.51 -6.22 -3.78
CA THR A 33 1.98 -4.89 -3.45
C THR A 33 2.03 -3.96 -4.66
N ILE A 34 3.11 -3.98 -5.44
CA ILE A 34 3.25 -3.16 -6.65
C ILE A 34 2.21 -3.57 -7.71
N LEU A 35 2.08 -4.87 -8.00
CA LEU A 35 1.07 -5.38 -8.95
C LEU A 35 -0.34 -4.94 -8.57
N ILE A 36 -0.63 -5.00 -7.28
CA ILE A 36 -1.92 -4.60 -6.74
C ILE A 36 -2.17 -3.09 -6.94
N ILE A 37 -1.17 -2.25 -6.66
CA ILE A 37 -1.26 -0.79 -6.86
C ILE A 37 -1.41 -0.44 -8.34
N GLU A 38 -0.67 -1.10 -9.23
CA GLU A 38 -0.74 -0.89 -10.68
C GLU A 38 -2.15 -1.16 -11.22
N ASN A 39 -2.80 -2.23 -10.73
CA ASN A 39 -4.16 -2.62 -11.10
C ASN A 39 -5.27 -1.88 -10.34
N SER A 40 -4.91 -0.99 -9.42
CA SER A 40 -5.88 -0.19 -8.66
C SER A 40 -6.34 1.05 -9.45
N SER A 41 -7.46 1.63 -9.01
CA SER A 41 -7.97 2.89 -9.56
C SER A 41 -7.30 4.15 -9.00
N ILE A 42 -6.16 4.03 -8.29
CA ILE A 42 -5.37 5.17 -7.76
C ILE A 42 -4.93 6.08 -8.91
N ASP A 43 -4.78 7.38 -8.65
CA ASP A 43 -4.21 8.32 -9.62
C ASP A 43 -2.77 7.91 -10.04
N GLU A 44 -2.41 8.09 -11.31
CA GLU A 44 -1.13 7.64 -11.86
C GLU A 44 0.10 8.30 -11.21
N ASN A 45 0.00 9.56 -10.78
CA ASN A 45 1.09 10.20 -10.03
C ASN A 45 1.24 9.58 -8.65
N ASP A 46 0.12 9.33 -7.98
CA ASP A 46 0.10 8.70 -6.67
C ASP A 46 0.64 7.26 -6.73
N LYS A 47 0.29 6.48 -7.77
CA LYS A 47 0.86 5.15 -8.02
C LYS A 47 2.38 5.20 -8.12
N LYS A 48 2.93 6.11 -8.93
CA LYS A 48 4.39 6.25 -9.11
C LYS A 48 5.10 6.53 -7.79
N VAL A 49 4.59 7.50 -7.02
CA VAL A 49 5.14 7.84 -5.70
C VAL A 49 5.06 6.65 -4.75
N MET A 50 3.95 5.89 -4.77
CA MET A 50 3.79 4.73 -3.92
C MET A 50 4.74 3.60 -4.26
N ILE A 51 4.87 3.27 -5.54
CA ILE A 51 5.75 2.20 -6.03
C ILE A 51 7.22 2.53 -5.72
N GLU A 52 7.65 3.78 -5.94
CA GLU A 52 9.01 4.22 -5.62
C GLU A 52 9.33 4.05 -4.13
N LYS A 53 8.38 4.41 -3.25
CA LYS A 53 8.54 4.26 -1.81
C LYS A 53 8.56 2.79 -1.39
N ILE A 54 7.71 1.94 -1.96
CA ILE A 54 7.69 0.49 -1.67
C ILE A 54 9.02 -0.18 -2.03
N ARG A 55 9.59 0.13 -3.20
CA ARG A 55 10.87 -0.44 -3.65
C ARG A 55 12.02 -0.16 -2.66
N ARG A 56 12.01 1.02 -2.02
CA ARG A 56 13.06 1.47 -1.09
C ARG A 56 12.90 0.94 0.34
N LYS A 57 11.82 0.23 0.67
CA LYS A 57 11.52 -0.21 2.04
C LYS A 57 12.10 -1.59 2.31
N SER A 58 12.89 -1.74 3.37
CA SER A 58 13.70 -2.96 3.58
C SER A 58 13.49 -3.68 4.92
N PRO A 59 12.77 -3.10 5.90
CA PRO A 59 12.08 -3.93 6.87
C PRO A 59 10.61 -4.17 6.45
N LYS A 60 10.12 -5.41 6.58
CA LYS A 60 8.70 -5.74 6.36
C LYS A 60 7.76 -4.86 7.18
N VAL A 61 8.17 -4.55 8.42
CA VAL A 61 7.45 -3.66 9.33
C VAL A 61 7.35 -2.23 8.79
N GLU A 62 8.40 -1.72 8.14
CA GLU A 62 8.33 -0.40 7.51
C GLU A 62 7.45 -0.39 6.27
N LEU A 63 7.45 -1.47 5.49
CA LEU A 63 6.54 -1.64 4.35
C LEU A 63 5.08 -1.66 4.84
N GLN A 64 4.77 -2.44 5.88
CA GLN A 64 3.44 -2.45 6.52
C GLN A 64 3.04 -1.05 7.02
N ARG A 65 3.90 -0.36 7.77
CA ARG A 65 3.64 1.00 8.26
C ARG A 65 3.38 1.98 7.13
N TYR A 66 4.16 1.89 6.06
CA TYR A 66 4.00 2.74 4.90
C TYR A 66 2.62 2.53 4.24
N LEU A 67 2.23 1.27 4.03
CA LEU A 67 0.94 0.94 3.43
C LEU A 67 -0.23 1.38 4.30
N TYR A 68 -0.12 1.21 5.61
CA TYR A 68 -1.10 1.71 6.57
C TYR A 68 -1.25 3.24 6.51
N ASN A 69 -0.14 3.97 6.46
CA ASN A 69 -0.16 5.43 6.33
C ASN A 69 -0.73 5.90 4.99
N CYS A 70 -0.54 5.13 3.92
CA CYS A 70 -1.20 5.40 2.64
C CYS A 70 -2.72 5.29 2.79
N ILE A 71 -3.23 4.24 3.43
CA ILE A 71 -4.67 4.07 3.69
C ILE A 71 -5.23 5.29 4.43
N LEU A 72 -4.64 5.65 5.57
CA LEU A 72 -5.05 6.80 6.37
C LEU A 72 -5.07 8.10 5.56
N LYS A 73 -4.00 8.37 4.80
CA LYS A 73 -3.90 9.57 3.95
C LYS A 73 -5.03 9.65 2.91
N TYR A 74 -5.48 8.52 2.36
CA TYR A 74 -6.56 8.49 1.36
C TYR A 74 -7.96 8.49 1.98
N GLU A 75 -8.13 7.93 3.17
CA GLU A 75 -9.41 7.96 3.91
C GLU A 75 -9.71 9.33 4.52
N GLY A 76 -8.71 10.23 4.59
CA GLY A 76 -8.85 11.51 5.28
C GLY A 76 -8.86 11.36 6.80
N GLU A 77 -8.66 10.14 7.30
CA GLU A 77 -8.36 9.86 8.70
C GLU A 77 -6.91 10.25 8.95
N GLY A 78 -6.72 11.33 9.72
CA GLY A 78 -5.46 12.04 9.86
C GLY A 78 -4.24 11.14 10.10
N VAL A 79 -3.11 11.54 9.52
CA VAL A 79 -1.78 11.02 9.85
C VAL A 79 -1.67 10.94 11.38
N ILE A 80 -1.58 9.72 11.91
CA ILE A 80 -1.30 9.52 13.34
C ILE A 80 0.06 10.19 13.60
N LYS A 81 0.04 11.30 14.33
CA LYS A 81 1.24 12.03 14.78
C LYS A 81 1.93 11.29 15.91
#